data_AF-A0A4Q9V028-F1
#
_entry.id   AF-A0A4Q9V028-F1
#
_cell.length_a   1.000
_cell.length_b   1.000
_cell.length_c   1.000
_cell.angle_alpha   90.00
_cell.angle_beta   90.00
_cell.angle_gamma   90.00
#
_symmetry.space_group_name_H-M   'P 1'
#
loop_
_entity.id
_entity.type
_entity.pdbx_description
1 polymer ?
#
loop_
_entity_poly.entity_id
_entity_poly.type
_entity_poly.pdbx_seq_one_letter_code
_entity_poly.pdbx_strand_id
1 'polypeptide(L)'
;MDKGRSRTTDPLTSHIAGGKLKNFTKDHGRILKALHEFDTLTDSELEELALRRHWPMSGKDYYRRRRSDLKTMNLITATDQRRANPQGNLETAWALNIERKTRMETQTGASFDEGNIIFIDLGDDTYGVKGKDLQPGAEVKVSKKNGGKATVIIDEIIDEEDGVQTATFTWPDTVGEALQNGQIIFTQTDNGEWLIKGYALIEGEEVEVTSRNGKKRTVIVGAIHSVDEDGLQTAAFENVESDMSDLLADGRIIFIRDDGEYLIKGKGLVKGSTVKVTKANGKKVKVTVGHVISDENGIQTATFTSINKSEN
;
A
#
# COMPACT_ATOMS: atom_id res chain seq x y z
N MET A 1 -27.63 -0.87 42.36
CA MET A 1 -26.46 -1.76 42.52
C MET A 1 -26.68 -2.94 41.59
N ASP A 2 -26.04 -2.93 40.43
CA ASP A 2 -25.94 -4.14 39.63
C ASP A 2 -24.47 -4.40 39.30
N LYS A 3 -24.10 -5.66 39.53
CA LYS A 3 -22.74 -6.17 39.61
C LYS A 3 -22.31 -6.63 38.22
N GLY A 4 -21.02 -6.45 37.93
CA GLY A 4 -20.44 -6.76 36.64
C GLY A 4 -20.59 -8.22 36.18
N ARG A 5 -20.46 -8.38 34.87
CA ARG A 5 -19.80 -9.54 34.26
C ARG A 5 -18.77 -9.05 33.26
N SER A 6 -17.51 -9.09 33.68
CA SER A 6 -16.38 -9.35 32.78
C SER A 6 -16.56 -10.75 32.18
N ARG A 7 -16.41 -10.91 30.87
CA ARG A 7 -15.51 -11.93 30.30
C ARG A 7 -15.40 -11.91 28.77
N THR A 8 -14.13 -11.96 28.36
CA THR A 8 -13.54 -12.70 27.22
C THR A 8 -13.69 -12.20 25.79
N THR A 9 -12.52 -11.73 25.30
CA THR A 9 -11.91 -11.93 23.96
C THR A 9 -12.63 -11.29 22.77
N ASP A 10 -11.94 -10.64 21.82
CA ASP A 10 -10.73 -11.15 21.17
C ASP A 10 -9.97 -10.01 20.45
N PRO A 11 -8.61 -10.00 20.40
CA PRO A 11 -7.78 -9.01 19.69
C PRO A 11 -7.88 -9.04 18.15
N LEU A 12 -8.97 -9.60 17.61
CA LEU A 12 -9.13 -9.89 16.18
C LEU A 12 -9.90 -8.81 15.41
N THR A 13 -10.39 -7.75 16.04
CA THR A 13 -11.18 -6.70 15.36
C THR A 13 -10.36 -5.58 14.72
N SER A 14 -9.05 -5.44 15.01
CA SER A 14 -8.19 -4.45 14.33
C SER A 14 -7.63 -4.94 12.98
N HIS A 15 -7.70 -6.24 12.69
CA HIS A 15 -7.45 -6.78 11.34
C HIS A 15 -8.66 -6.64 10.40
N ILE A 16 -9.84 -6.26 10.89
CA ILE A 16 -11.07 -6.24 10.09
C ILE A 16 -11.25 -4.91 9.33
N ALA A 17 -10.59 -3.82 9.71
CA ALA A 17 -10.62 -2.56 8.96
C ALA A 17 -9.66 -2.54 7.74
N GLY A 18 -8.59 -3.33 7.76
CA GLY A 18 -7.67 -3.51 6.61
C GLY A 18 -8.09 -4.63 5.63
N GLY A 19 -8.92 -5.57 6.09
CA GLY A 19 -9.44 -6.68 5.28
C GLY A 19 -10.71 -6.36 4.48
N LYS A 20 -11.58 -5.44 4.98
CA LYS A 20 -12.85 -5.11 4.31
C LYS A 20 -12.77 -3.97 3.31
N LEU A 21 -11.70 -3.18 3.29
CA LEU A 21 -11.47 -2.17 2.24
C LEU A 21 -10.91 -2.75 0.93
N LYS A 22 -10.45 -4.01 0.94
CA LYS A 22 -10.09 -4.75 -0.30
C LYS A 22 -11.31 -5.22 -1.11
N ASN A 23 -12.52 -5.06 -0.59
CA ASN A 23 -13.76 -5.43 -1.28
C ASN A 23 -14.49 -4.23 -1.91
N PHE A 24 -13.96 -3.01 -1.78
CA PHE A 24 -14.42 -1.90 -2.59
C PHE A 24 -13.64 -1.91 -3.89
N THR A 25 -14.32 -2.18 -4.99
CA THR A 25 -13.76 -1.91 -6.31
C THR A 25 -13.37 -0.42 -6.35
N LYS A 26 -12.36 -0.06 -7.15
CA LYS A 26 -11.95 1.34 -7.32
C LYS A 26 -13.15 2.27 -7.61
N ASP A 27 -14.19 1.73 -8.21
CA ASP A 27 -15.44 2.41 -8.54
C ASP A 27 -16.29 2.76 -7.32
N HIS A 28 -16.36 1.90 -6.29
CA HIS A 28 -17.06 2.23 -5.06
C HIS A 28 -16.39 3.38 -4.31
N GLY A 29 -15.05 3.40 -4.26
CA GLY A 29 -14.30 4.51 -3.66
C GLY A 29 -14.55 5.84 -4.36
N ARG A 30 -14.63 5.83 -5.69
CA ARG A 30 -14.97 7.00 -6.50
C ARG A 30 -16.35 7.57 -6.18
N ILE A 31 -17.38 6.73 -6.09
CA ILE A 31 -18.74 7.17 -5.76
C ILE A 31 -18.80 7.78 -4.36
N LEU A 32 -18.12 7.16 -3.38
CA LEU A 32 -18.09 7.68 -2.01
C LEU A 32 -17.34 9.03 -1.93
N LYS A 33 -16.22 9.20 -2.66
CA LYS A 33 -15.50 10.48 -2.76
C LYS A 33 -16.38 11.56 -3.39
N ALA A 34 -17.14 11.22 -4.44
CA ALA A 34 -18.07 12.15 -5.06
C ALA A 34 -19.22 12.56 -4.13
N LEU A 35 -19.81 11.62 -3.39
CA LEU A 35 -20.84 11.94 -2.40
C LEU A 35 -20.31 12.74 -1.21
N HIS A 36 -19.03 12.59 -0.88
CA HIS A 36 -18.36 13.44 0.09
C HIS A 36 -18.18 14.87 -0.42
N GLU A 37 -17.84 15.04 -1.71
CA GLU A 37 -17.57 16.33 -2.32
C GLU A 37 -18.85 17.14 -2.63
N PHE A 38 -19.91 16.46 -3.06
CA PHE A 38 -21.15 17.11 -3.51
C PHE A 38 -22.32 16.98 -2.52
N ASP A 39 -22.08 16.39 -1.34
CA ASP A 39 -23.02 16.00 -0.28
C ASP A 39 -24.11 15.01 -0.71
N THR A 40 -24.80 15.29 -1.81
CA THR A 40 -25.85 14.44 -2.38
C THR A 40 -25.75 14.37 -3.90
N LEU A 41 -25.99 13.19 -4.48
CA LEU A 41 -26.03 13.00 -5.94
C LEU A 41 -27.20 12.10 -6.35
N THR A 42 -27.90 12.46 -7.42
CA THR A 42 -28.80 11.56 -8.14
C THR A 42 -28.03 10.56 -9.00
N ASP A 43 -28.73 9.56 -9.56
CA ASP A 43 -28.12 8.59 -10.47
C ASP A 43 -27.59 9.28 -11.74
N SER A 44 -28.38 10.20 -12.31
CA SER A 44 -27.99 10.95 -13.51
C SER A 44 -26.80 11.87 -13.27
N GLU A 45 -26.75 12.57 -12.13
CA GLU A 45 -25.62 13.42 -11.77
C GLU A 45 -24.34 12.60 -11.52
N LEU A 46 -24.48 11.41 -10.92
CA LEU A 46 -23.35 10.50 -10.74
C LEU A 46 -22.80 9.99 -12.08
N GLU A 47 -23.67 9.69 -13.04
CA GLU A 47 -23.27 9.27 -14.39
C GLU A 47 -22.61 10.43 -15.17
N GLU A 48 -23.15 11.64 -15.06
CA GLU A 48 -22.56 12.83 -15.67
C GLU A 48 -21.18 13.13 -15.06
N LEU A 49 -21.05 13.02 -13.75
CA LEU A 49 -19.77 13.19 -13.06
C LEU A 49 -18.75 12.12 -13.49
N ALA A 50 -19.18 10.86 -13.64
CA ALA A 50 -18.34 9.79 -14.13
C ALA A 50 -17.85 10.05 -15.57
N LEU A 51 -18.71 10.59 -16.45
CA LEU A 51 -18.34 11.03 -17.79
C LEU A 51 -17.33 12.17 -17.75
N ARG A 52 -17.61 13.20 -16.95
CA ARG A 52 -16.75 14.40 -16.82
C ARG A 52 -15.37 14.07 -16.25
N ARG A 53 -15.28 13.09 -15.35
CA ARG A 53 -14.03 12.63 -14.70
C ARG A 53 -13.38 11.43 -15.39
N HIS A 54 -13.86 11.03 -16.57
CA HIS A 54 -13.33 9.89 -17.34
C HIS A 54 -13.24 8.58 -16.53
N TRP A 55 -14.22 8.32 -15.67
CA TRP A 55 -14.25 7.08 -14.91
C TRP A 55 -14.54 5.89 -15.84
N PRO A 56 -13.95 4.71 -15.60
CA PRO A 56 -14.21 3.53 -16.42
C PRO A 56 -15.70 3.17 -16.37
N MET A 57 -16.34 3.03 -17.53
CA MET A 57 -17.76 2.69 -17.67
C MET A 57 -17.91 1.44 -18.53
N SER A 58 -18.58 0.41 -18.00
CA SER A 58 -18.90 -0.81 -18.75
C SER A 58 -20.40 -0.90 -19.09
N GLY A 59 -20.92 0.15 -19.73
CA GLY A 59 -22.31 0.22 -20.23
C GLY A 59 -23.21 1.20 -19.49
N LYS A 60 -24.42 1.35 -20.03
CA LYS A 60 -25.53 2.14 -19.47
C LYS A 60 -25.94 1.52 -18.12
N ASP A 61 -26.10 2.33 -17.08
CA ASP A 61 -26.38 1.91 -15.69
C ASP A 61 -25.20 1.33 -14.87
N TYR A 62 -23.95 1.42 -15.34
CA TYR A 62 -22.81 0.84 -14.59
C TYR A 62 -22.69 1.42 -13.16
N TYR A 63 -22.60 2.75 -13.04
CA TYR A 63 -22.45 3.43 -11.75
C TYR A 63 -23.70 3.34 -10.89
N ARG A 64 -24.87 3.23 -11.52
CA ARG A 64 -26.14 2.96 -10.84
C ARG A 64 -26.13 1.62 -10.11
N ARG A 65 -25.61 0.56 -10.73
CA ARG A 65 -25.45 -0.76 -10.08
C ARG A 65 -24.48 -0.69 -8.91
N ARG A 66 -23.33 -0.04 -9.10
CA ARG A 66 -22.31 0.15 -8.04
C ARG A 66 -22.82 0.99 -6.87
N ARG A 67 -23.63 2.01 -7.14
CA ARG A 67 -24.36 2.78 -6.12
C ARG A 67 -25.38 1.89 -5.39
N SER A 68 -26.09 1.02 -6.10
CA SER A 68 -26.99 0.04 -5.47
C SER A 68 -26.24 -0.95 -4.57
N ASP A 69 -25.03 -1.36 -4.94
CA ASP A 69 -24.16 -2.17 -4.07
C ASP A 69 -23.83 -1.40 -2.78
N LEU A 70 -23.45 -0.12 -2.88
CA LEU A 70 -23.18 0.75 -1.73
C LEU A 70 -24.38 0.94 -0.82
N LYS A 71 -25.59 1.03 -1.39
CA LYS A 71 -26.85 1.06 -0.64
C LYS A 71 -27.06 -0.24 0.14
N THR A 72 -26.86 -1.39 -0.51
CA THR A 72 -26.96 -2.72 0.14
C THR A 72 -25.93 -2.87 1.26
N MET A 73 -24.76 -2.26 1.11
CA MET A 73 -23.71 -2.20 2.14
C MET A 73 -23.99 -1.17 3.24
N ASN A 74 -25.14 -0.47 3.20
CA ASN A 74 -25.56 0.57 4.13
C ASN A 74 -24.56 1.75 4.26
N LEU A 75 -23.84 2.06 3.17
CA LEU A 75 -22.87 3.16 3.14
C LEU A 75 -23.47 4.48 2.66
N ILE A 76 -24.57 4.37 1.91
CA ILE A 76 -25.31 5.50 1.40
C ILE A 76 -26.79 5.27 1.70
N THR A 77 -27.53 6.36 1.87
CA THR A 77 -28.98 6.33 2.07
C THR A 77 -29.68 7.19 1.02
N ALA A 78 -30.92 6.83 0.72
CA ALA A 78 -31.79 7.72 -0.03
C ALA A 78 -32.09 8.95 0.86
N THR A 79 -32.08 10.13 0.24
CA THR A 79 -32.53 11.37 0.88
C THR A 79 -33.96 11.69 0.47
N ASP A 80 -34.57 12.64 1.16
CA ASP A 80 -35.89 13.18 0.77
C ASP A 80 -35.80 14.10 -0.46
N GLN A 81 -34.59 14.45 -0.90
CA GLN A 81 -34.40 15.31 -2.05
C GLN A 81 -34.64 14.54 -3.35
N ARG A 82 -35.43 15.15 -4.26
CA ARG A 82 -35.63 14.68 -5.62
C ARG A 82 -35.25 15.76 -6.61
N ARG A 83 -34.46 15.42 -7.63
CA ARG A 83 -34.02 16.34 -8.69
C ARG A 83 -34.39 15.77 -10.06
N ALA A 84 -34.72 16.66 -11.00
CA ALA A 84 -35.10 16.25 -12.35
C ALA A 84 -33.87 15.84 -13.14
N ASN A 85 -33.94 14.69 -13.82
CA ASN A 85 -32.93 14.24 -14.76
C ASN A 85 -33.07 14.96 -16.12
N PRO A 86 -32.13 14.77 -17.07
CA PRO A 86 -32.19 15.42 -18.39
C PRO A 86 -33.46 15.13 -19.20
N GLN A 87 -34.19 14.05 -18.88
CA GLN A 87 -35.47 13.68 -19.49
C GLN A 87 -36.69 14.24 -18.73
N GLY A 88 -36.47 15.06 -17.70
CA GLY A 88 -37.52 15.68 -16.89
C GLY A 88 -38.11 14.78 -15.79
N ASN A 89 -37.58 13.57 -15.59
CA ASN A 89 -38.06 12.65 -14.56
C ASN A 89 -37.38 12.93 -13.22
N LEU A 90 -38.16 12.90 -12.13
CA LEU A 90 -37.62 13.13 -10.79
C LEU A 90 -36.88 11.89 -10.26
N GLU A 91 -35.59 12.04 -9.98
CA GLU A 91 -34.72 11.03 -9.37
C GLU A 91 -34.43 11.33 -7.91
N THR A 92 -34.28 10.29 -7.10
CA THR A 92 -33.92 10.40 -5.68
C THR A 92 -32.44 10.68 -5.55
N ALA A 93 -32.07 11.69 -4.76
CA ALA A 93 -30.69 11.96 -4.42
C ALA A 93 -30.22 11.03 -3.30
N TRP A 94 -28.98 10.58 -3.39
CA TRP A 94 -28.32 9.71 -2.43
C TRP A 94 -27.30 10.51 -1.64
N ALA A 95 -27.17 10.21 -0.35
CA ALA A 95 -26.16 10.80 0.53
C ALA A 95 -25.35 9.70 1.22
N LEU A 96 -24.18 10.06 1.72
CA LEU A 96 -23.47 9.20 2.66
C LEU A 96 -24.36 8.94 3.89
N ASN A 97 -24.35 7.69 4.39
CA ASN A 97 -25.07 7.38 5.61
C ASN A 97 -24.34 8.01 6.82
N ILE A 98 -24.93 9.06 7.39
CA ILE A 98 -24.30 9.96 8.37
C ILE A 98 -24.04 9.28 9.73
N GLU A 99 -24.66 8.13 10.04
CA GLU A 99 -24.27 7.30 11.21
C GLU A 99 -22.83 6.74 11.10
N ARG A 100 -22.21 6.85 9.92
CA ARG A 100 -20.77 6.65 9.69
C ARG A 100 -19.98 7.93 9.47
N LYS A 101 -20.60 9.12 9.40
CA LYS A 101 -19.90 10.41 9.36
C LYS A 101 -19.39 10.74 10.77
N THR A 102 -20.24 10.71 11.79
CA THR A 102 -19.81 10.33 13.17
C THR A 102 -19.26 8.90 13.10
N ARG A 103 -18.37 8.37 13.92
CA ARG A 103 -17.66 7.08 13.69
C ARG A 103 -16.65 7.05 12.53
N MET A 104 -16.69 7.88 11.47
CA MET A 104 -15.46 8.17 10.69
C MET A 104 -14.75 9.39 11.27
N GLU A 105 -15.47 10.48 11.53
CA GLU A 105 -14.98 11.66 12.28
C GLU A 105 -14.83 11.38 13.78
N THR A 106 -15.51 10.34 14.30
CA THR A 106 -15.38 9.90 15.71
C THR A 106 -14.57 8.60 15.88
N GLN A 107 -14.07 7.99 14.79
CA GLN A 107 -12.92 7.04 14.88
C GLN A 107 -11.57 7.74 14.75
N THR A 108 -11.54 9.08 14.69
CA THR A 108 -10.43 9.88 15.20
C THR A 108 -10.70 10.24 16.67
N GLY A 109 -10.94 9.22 17.49
CA GLY A 109 -10.69 9.30 18.92
C GLY A 109 -9.18 9.24 19.24
N ALA A 110 -8.33 9.76 18.35
CA ALA A 110 -7.05 10.26 18.79
C ALA A 110 -7.38 11.62 19.40
N SER A 111 -7.54 11.66 20.71
CA SER A 111 -7.37 12.93 21.41
C SER A 111 -6.02 13.49 20.94
N PHE A 112 -6.07 14.58 20.18
CA PHE A 112 -4.89 15.35 19.82
C PHE A 112 -4.34 16.11 21.04
N ASP A 113 -4.98 15.96 22.21
CA ASP A 113 -4.57 16.61 23.46
C ASP A 113 -3.23 16.08 23.98
N GLU A 114 -2.69 15.00 23.39
CA GLU A 114 -1.35 14.46 23.67
C GLU A 114 -0.31 14.73 22.56
N GLY A 115 -0.59 15.63 21.60
CA GLY A 115 0.39 15.98 20.56
C GLY A 115 0.62 14.88 19.50
N ASN A 116 -0.35 14.00 19.30
CA ASN A 116 -0.28 12.94 18.29
C ASN A 116 -0.45 13.52 16.88
N ILE A 117 0.55 13.35 16.02
CA ILE A 117 0.46 13.76 14.61
C ILE A 117 0.27 12.50 13.75
N ILE A 118 -0.65 12.55 12.77
CA ILE A 118 -0.98 11.39 11.92
C ILE A 118 -0.89 11.77 10.43
N PHE A 119 -0.65 10.78 9.57
CA PHE A 119 -0.77 10.95 8.13
C PHE A 119 -2.24 10.98 7.71
N ILE A 120 -2.56 11.86 6.77
CA ILE A 120 -3.87 11.93 6.13
C ILE A 120 -3.74 11.90 4.60
N ASP A 121 -4.80 11.46 3.93
CA ASP A 121 -4.92 11.50 2.47
C ASP A 121 -5.62 12.80 2.08
N LEU A 122 -4.97 13.63 1.27
CA LEU A 122 -5.50 14.91 0.78
C LEU A 122 -6.23 14.75 -0.56
N GLY A 123 -6.17 13.56 -1.17
CA GLY A 123 -6.67 13.29 -2.52
C GLY A 123 -5.58 13.38 -3.58
N ASP A 124 -5.88 12.84 -4.76
CA ASP A 124 -5.04 12.90 -5.97
C ASP A 124 -3.59 12.47 -5.74
N ASP A 125 -3.44 11.34 -5.03
CA ASP A 125 -2.16 10.75 -4.61
C ASP A 125 -1.28 11.66 -3.73
N THR A 126 -1.85 12.73 -3.17
CA THR A 126 -1.19 13.66 -2.26
C THR A 126 -1.48 13.30 -0.81
N TYR A 127 -0.45 13.28 0.03
CA TYR A 127 -0.55 12.97 1.45
C TYR A 127 -0.16 14.19 2.28
N GLY A 128 -0.84 14.37 3.40
CA GLY A 128 -0.55 15.41 4.38
C GLY A 128 -0.37 14.83 5.77
N VAL A 129 -0.20 15.71 6.74
CA VAL A 129 -0.20 15.39 8.17
C VAL A 129 -1.23 16.24 8.90
N LYS A 130 -1.80 15.69 9.97
CA LYS A 130 -2.79 16.38 10.81
C LYS A 130 -2.39 16.25 12.28
N GLY A 131 -2.45 17.36 13.01
CA GLY A 131 -2.05 17.45 14.42
C GLY A 131 -2.28 18.83 15.03
N LYS A 132 -2.01 18.98 16.33
CA LYS A 132 -1.95 20.29 17.00
C LYS A 132 -0.52 20.83 16.95
N ASP A 133 -0.37 22.15 17.01
CA ASP A 133 0.92 22.86 17.08
C ASP A 133 1.90 22.52 15.95
N LEU A 134 1.38 22.31 14.74
CA LEU A 134 2.20 22.16 13.55
C LEU A 134 2.78 23.52 13.16
N GLN A 135 4.09 23.56 12.91
CA GLN A 135 4.77 24.77 12.48
C GLN A 135 5.56 24.49 11.20
N PRO A 136 5.39 25.29 10.13
CA PRO A 136 6.24 25.24 8.95
C PRO A 136 7.73 25.23 9.32
N GLY A 137 8.50 24.32 8.70
CA GLY A 137 9.91 24.07 8.96
C GLY A 137 10.22 23.20 10.18
N ALA A 138 9.22 22.81 10.99
CA ALA A 138 9.46 21.96 12.15
C ALA A 138 9.54 20.48 11.78
N GLU A 139 10.53 19.79 12.37
CA GLU A 139 10.58 18.33 12.35
C GLU A 139 9.62 17.73 13.37
N VAL A 140 8.71 16.87 12.90
CA VAL A 140 7.69 16.25 13.75
C VAL A 140 7.62 14.73 13.57
N LYS A 141 7.26 14.04 14.66
CA LYS A 141 7.07 12.59 14.66
C LYS A 141 5.62 12.24 14.38
N VAL A 142 5.38 11.69 13.20
CA VAL A 142 4.08 11.25 12.72
C VAL A 142 3.88 9.77 13.00
N SER A 143 2.77 9.43 13.63
CA SER A 143 2.40 8.05 13.90
C SER A 143 1.98 7.35 12.62
N LYS A 144 2.68 6.26 12.28
CA LYS A 144 2.35 5.37 11.17
C LYS A 144 1.25 4.40 11.63
N LYS A 145 0.46 3.94 10.66
CA LYS A 145 -0.63 2.98 10.85
C LYS A 145 -0.21 1.63 11.45
N ASN A 146 1.08 1.27 11.38
CA ASN A 146 1.65 0.06 11.96
C ASN A 146 2.18 0.25 13.41
N GLY A 147 1.92 1.41 14.03
CA GLY A 147 2.41 1.75 15.37
C GLY A 147 3.85 2.27 15.40
N GLY A 148 4.55 2.29 14.27
CA GLY A 148 5.84 2.98 14.16
C GLY A 148 5.67 4.50 14.09
N LYS A 149 6.77 5.24 14.27
CA LYS A 149 6.80 6.69 14.02
C LYS A 149 7.62 6.99 12.76
N ALA A 150 7.30 8.06 12.06
CA ALA A 150 8.05 8.64 10.96
C ALA A 150 8.42 10.07 11.34
N THR A 151 9.63 10.52 11.01
CA THR A 151 9.96 11.94 11.08
C THR A 151 9.67 12.58 9.73
N VAL A 152 9.00 13.73 9.74
CA VAL A 152 8.73 14.57 8.57
C VAL A 152 9.03 16.03 8.91
N ILE A 153 9.31 16.85 7.91
CA ILE A 153 9.38 18.31 8.06
C ILE A 153 8.04 18.88 7.57
N ILE A 154 7.41 19.72 8.38
CA ILE A 154 6.18 20.41 7.98
C ILE A 154 6.54 21.48 6.93
N ASP A 155 5.88 21.46 5.77
CA ASP A 155 6.12 22.46 4.73
C ASP A 155 5.18 23.66 4.90
N GLU A 156 3.89 23.43 4.65
CA GLU A 156 2.86 24.47 4.64
C GLU A 156 1.62 23.98 5.38
N ILE A 157 1.04 24.83 6.24
CA ILE A 157 -0.27 24.60 6.83
C ILE A 157 -1.33 24.96 5.79
N ILE A 158 -2.13 23.99 5.39
CA ILE A 158 -3.14 24.15 4.32
C ILE A 158 -4.56 24.30 4.86
N ASP A 159 -4.80 23.92 6.11
CA ASP A 159 -6.10 24.05 6.77
C ASP A 159 -5.96 24.04 8.30
N GLU A 160 -6.88 24.71 9.00
CA GLU A 160 -6.95 24.74 10.46
C GLU A 160 -8.40 24.79 10.94
N GLU A 161 -8.80 23.80 11.73
CA GLU A 161 -10.15 23.68 12.29
C GLU A 161 -10.06 23.23 13.76
N ASP A 162 -10.73 23.95 14.67
CA ASP A 162 -10.75 23.68 16.11
C ASP A 162 -9.37 23.47 16.75
N GLY A 163 -8.37 24.23 16.28
CA GLY A 163 -6.98 24.17 16.74
C GLY A 163 -6.20 22.94 16.26
N VAL A 164 -6.79 22.13 15.36
CA VAL A 164 -6.12 21.04 14.67
C VAL A 164 -5.73 21.52 13.27
N GLN A 165 -4.45 21.44 12.97
CA GLN A 165 -3.87 21.88 11.71
C GLN A 165 -3.66 20.70 10.78
N THR A 166 -3.87 20.95 9.49
CA THR A 166 -3.51 20.07 8.40
C THR A 166 -2.39 20.71 7.60
N ALA A 167 -1.34 19.94 7.32
CA ALA A 167 -0.17 20.44 6.63
C ALA A 167 0.32 19.49 5.52
N THR A 168 0.95 20.05 4.51
CA THR A 168 1.87 19.32 3.63
C THR A 168 3.19 19.07 4.36
N PHE A 169 3.94 18.07 3.89
CA PHE A 169 5.20 17.71 4.52
C PHE A 169 6.20 17.23 3.48
N THR A 170 7.46 17.49 3.76
CA THR A 170 8.58 16.85 3.11
C THR A 170 9.15 15.78 4.03
N TRP A 171 9.74 14.76 3.44
CA TRP A 171 10.58 13.88 4.23
C TRP A 171 11.86 14.65 4.55
N PRO A 172 12.36 14.63 5.80
CA PRO A 172 13.70 15.12 6.05
C PRO A 172 14.62 14.42 5.07
N ASP A 173 15.38 15.22 4.34
CA ASP A 173 16.44 14.71 3.52
C ASP A 173 17.30 13.81 4.40
N THR A 174 17.40 12.53 4.04
CA THR A 174 18.38 11.62 4.66
C THR A 174 19.82 12.08 4.41
N VAL A 175 20.00 13.25 3.79
CA VAL A 175 21.26 13.99 3.67
C VAL A 175 21.67 14.62 5.02
N GLY A 176 20.83 14.58 6.07
CA GLY A 176 21.14 15.17 7.37
C GLY A 176 21.59 14.21 8.49
N GLU A 177 21.32 12.90 8.41
CA GLU A 177 22.01 11.94 9.29
C GLU A 177 23.34 11.63 8.62
N ALA A 178 24.44 12.10 9.22
CA ALA A 178 25.79 11.74 8.78
C ALA A 178 25.82 10.22 8.54
N LEU A 179 25.92 9.81 7.27
CA LEU A 179 26.04 8.41 6.91
C LEU A 179 27.19 7.86 7.76
N GLN A 180 26.90 6.85 8.59
CA GLN A 180 27.96 6.25 9.37
C GLN A 180 29.03 5.74 8.40
N ASN A 181 30.29 5.90 8.74
CA ASN A 181 31.38 5.48 7.87
C ASN A 181 31.20 3.99 7.50
N GLY A 182 31.09 3.68 6.21
CA GLY A 182 30.78 2.34 5.69
C GLY A 182 29.29 2.00 5.49
N GLN A 183 28.36 2.92 5.80
CA GLN A 183 26.93 2.75 5.51
C GLN A 183 26.61 3.18 4.08
N ILE A 184 25.89 2.32 3.35
CA ILE A 184 25.39 2.60 1.99
C ILE A 184 23.87 2.48 2.01
N ILE A 185 23.18 3.45 1.42
CA ILE A 185 21.71 3.53 1.41
C ILE A 185 21.16 3.69 0.00
N PHE A 186 19.89 3.32 -0.17
CA PHE A 186 19.14 3.66 -1.38
C PHE A 186 18.67 5.12 -1.31
N THR A 187 18.87 5.85 -2.40
CA THR A 187 18.35 7.21 -2.60
C THR A 187 17.54 7.27 -3.88
N GLN A 188 16.63 8.24 -3.99
CA GLN A 188 15.81 8.45 -5.19
C GLN A 188 16.08 9.87 -5.71
N THR A 189 16.24 10.02 -7.03
CA THR A 189 16.36 11.32 -7.68
C THR A 189 14.99 12.00 -7.78
N ASP A 190 14.98 13.32 -8.07
CA ASP A 190 13.75 14.08 -8.32
C ASP A 190 12.89 13.49 -9.45
N ASN A 191 13.54 12.79 -10.40
CA ASN A 191 12.88 12.10 -11.51
C ASN A 191 12.39 10.70 -11.16
N GLY A 192 12.54 10.26 -9.91
CA GLY A 192 12.08 8.97 -9.43
C GLY A 192 13.05 7.80 -9.68
N GLU A 193 14.27 8.05 -10.16
CA GLU A 193 15.28 7.01 -10.39
C GLU A 193 15.94 6.60 -9.09
N TRP A 194 16.13 5.29 -8.89
CA TRP A 194 16.78 4.77 -7.68
C TRP A 194 18.28 4.66 -7.89
N LEU A 195 19.03 5.21 -6.94
CA LEU A 195 20.49 5.19 -6.87
C LEU A 195 20.95 4.69 -5.49
N ILE A 196 22.25 4.50 -5.33
CA ILE A 196 22.88 4.24 -4.03
C ILE A 196 23.75 5.42 -3.62
N LYS A 197 23.82 5.68 -2.31
CA LYS A 197 24.64 6.74 -1.73
C LYS A 197 25.51 6.18 -0.62
N GLY A 198 26.80 6.48 -0.64
CA GLY A 198 27.77 5.97 0.34
C GLY A 198 29.18 6.54 0.14
N TYR A 199 30.04 6.33 1.13
CA TYR A 199 31.46 6.71 1.03
C TYR A 199 32.27 5.59 0.40
N ALA A 200 33.27 5.95 -0.42
CA ALA A 200 34.22 5.02 -1.03
C ALA A 200 33.56 3.88 -1.85
N LEU A 201 32.50 4.20 -2.59
CA LEU A 201 31.92 3.34 -3.61
C LEU A 201 32.93 3.12 -4.75
N ILE A 202 33.15 1.86 -5.11
CA ILE A 202 34.00 1.46 -6.23
C ILE A 202 33.11 0.80 -7.29
N GLU A 203 33.10 1.35 -8.50
CA GLU A 203 32.35 0.77 -9.63
C GLU A 203 32.75 -0.69 -9.87
N GLY A 204 31.75 -1.57 -9.98
CA GLY A 204 31.91 -3.02 -10.14
C GLY A 204 32.02 -3.81 -8.82
N GLU A 205 32.04 -3.16 -7.65
CA GLU A 205 32.12 -3.84 -6.35
C GLU A 205 30.74 -4.27 -5.83
N GLU A 206 30.67 -5.44 -5.18
CA GLU A 206 29.49 -5.85 -4.43
C GLU A 206 29.42 -5.18 -3.06
N VAL A 207 28.34 -4.47 -2.79
CA VAL A 207 28.14 -3.73 -1.56
C VAL A 207 26.80 -4.04 -0.91
N GLU A 208 26.76 -4.00 0.42
CA GLU A 208 25.52 -4.17 1.19
C GLU A 208 24.82 -2.82 1.39
N VAL A 209 23.65 -2.67 0.78
CA VAL A 209 22.83 -1.46 0.85
C VAL A 209 21.69 -1.65 1.85
N THR A 210 21.60 -0.72 2.79
CA THR A 210 20.52 -0.68 3.77
C THR A 210 19.36 0.15 3.24
N SER A 211 18.20 -0.48 3.07
CA SER A 211 16.96 0.21 2.70
C SER A 211 16.37 0.97 3.89
N ARG A 212 15.47 1.91 3.59
CA ARG A 212 14.78 2.78 4.57
C ARG A 212 14.01 2.04 5.67
N ASN A 213 13.74 0.74 5.51
CA ASN A 213 13.10 -0.10 6.52
C ASN A 213 14.09 -0.97 7.33
N GLY A 214 15.39 -0.74 7.18
CA GLY A 214 16.46 -1.48 7.85
C GLY A 214 16.79 -2.84 7.21
N LYS A 215 16.13 -3.22 6.10
CA LYS A 215 16.53 -4.43 5.35
C LYS A 215 17.76 -4.14 4.52
N LYS A 216 18.71 -5.07 4.58
CA LYS A 216 19.95 -5.07 3.82
C LYS A 216 19.79 -5.84 2.51
N ARG A 217 20.48 -5.38 1.47
CA ARG A 217 20.49 -6.02 0.15
C ARG A 217 21.87 -5.84 -0.49
N THR A 218 22.42 -6.92 -1.04
CA THR A 218 23.65 -6.84 -1.84
C THR A 218 23.33 -6.36 -3.25
N VAL A 219 24.11 -5.40 -3.74
CA VAL A 219 24.05 -4.87 -5.11
C VAL A 219 25.48 -4.68 -5.63
N ILE A 220 25.64 -4.61 -6.94
CA ILE A 220 26.90 -4.20 -7.57
C ILE A 220 26.83 -2.69 -7.78
N VAL A 221 27.88 -1.96 -7.37
CA VAL A 221 28.01 -0.52 -7.62
C VAL A 221 28.16 -0.30 -9.12
N GLY A 222 27.24 0.47 -9.71
CA GLY A 222 27.32 0.90 -11.11
C GLY A 222 28.10 2.21 -11.25
N ALA A 223 27.89 2.91 -12.37
CA ALA A 223 28.54 4.19 -12.66
C ALA A 223 28.29 5.23 -11.55
N ILE A 224 29.37 5.89 -11.12
CA ILE A 224 29.31 6.99 -10.15
C ILE A 224 28.82 8.25 -10.87
N HIS A 225 27.71 8.82 -10.41
CA HIS A 225 27.08 10.00 -11.00
C HIS A 225 27.55 11.30 -10.38
N SER A 226 27.82 11.33 -9.08
CA SER A 226 28.25 12.52 -8.38
C SER A 226 29.05 12.20 -7.12
N VAL A 227 29.89 13.15 -6.73
CA VAL A 227 30.64 13.16 -5.47
C VAL A 227 30.47 14.56 -4.88
N ASP A 228 30.03 14.67 -3.63
CA ASP A 228 29.92 15.97 -2.95
C ASP A 228 31.24 16.38 -2.26
N GLU A 229 31.25 17.58 -1.68
CA GLU A 229 32.43 18.18 -1.04
C GLU A 229 32.91 17.37 0.18
N ASP A 230 32.04 16.56 0.79
CA ASP A 230 32.35 15.67 1.91
C ASP A 230 32.83 14.28 1.44
N GLY A 231 32.95 14.06 0.12
CA GLY A 231 33.39 12.79 -0.46
C GLY A 231 32.33 11.71 -0.52
N LEU A 232 31.06 12.06 -0.31
CA LEU A 232 29.94 11.13 -0.40
C LEU A 232 29.54 10.96 -1.87
N GLN A 233 29.50 9.71 -2.31
CA GLN A 233 29.29 9.35 -3.71
C GLN A 233 27.85 8.89 -3.93
N THR A 234 27.29 9.27 -5.08
CA THR A 234 26.02 8.74 -5.58
C THR A 234 26.29 7.92 -6.83
N ALA A 235 25.86 6.67 -6.87
CA ALA A 235 26.11 5.75 -7.98
C ALA A 235 24.83 5.03 -8.42
N ALA A 236 24.81 4.60 -9.67
CA ALA A 236 23.87 3.57 -10.13
C ALA A 236 24.14 2.25 -9.38
N PHE A 237 23.22 1.31 -9.49
CA PHE A 237 23.44 -0.03 -8.96
C PHE A 237 22.84 -1.08 -9.89
N GLU A 238 23.47 -2.24 -9.91
CA GLU A 238 22.93 -3.44 -10.52
C GLU A 238 22.55 -4.43 -9.42
N ASN A 239 21.43 -5.11 -9.58
CA ASN A 239 21.09 -6.16 -8.63
C ASN A 239 22.04 -7.33 -8.87
N VAL A 240 22.69 -7.83 -7.82
CA VAL A 240 23.29 -9.16 -7.88
C VAL A 240 22.14 -10.11 -8.24
N GLU A 241 22.19 -10.70 -9.44
CA GLU A 241 21.28 -11.77 -9.79
C GLU A 241 21.50 -12.85 -8.74
N SER A 242 20.54 -12.99 -7.82
CA SER A 242 20.63 -14.03 -6.80
C SER A 242 20.65 -15.36 -7.53
N ASP A 243 21.83 -15.99 -7.53
CA ASP A 243 22.06 -17.24 -8.23
C ASP A 243 21.02 -18.25 -7.73
N MET A 244 20.44 -19.04 -8.64
CA MET A 244 19.33 -19.95 -8.28
C MET A 244 19.73 -20.93 -7.17
N SER A 245 21.04 -21.18 -7.04
CA SER A 245 21.70 -21.96 -5.99
C SER A 245 21.46 -21.38 -4.58
N ASP A 246 21.54 -20.06 -4.40
CA ASP A 246 21.35 -19.40 -3.11
C ASP A 246 19.89 -19.42 -2.66
N LEU A 247 18.97 -19.28 -3.63
CA LEU A 247 17.53 -19.37 -3.37
C LEU A 247 17.13 -20.78 -2.89
N LEU A 248 17.79 -21.82 -3.40
CA LEU A 248 17.56 -23.21 -3.02
C LEU A 248 18.22 -23.59 -1.68
N ALA A 249 19.35 -22.95 -1.33
CA ALA A 249 20.02 -23.12 -0.04
C ALA A 249 19.14 -22.69 1.13
N ASP A 250 18.38 -21.61 0.97
CA ASP A 250 17.38 -21.08 1.91
C ASP A 250 16.13 -21.98 2.08
N GLY A 251 16.06 -23.13 1.40
CA GLY A 251 14.90 -24.01 1.41
C GLY A 251 13.69 -23.46 0.65
N ARG A 252 13.89 -22.48 -0.23
CA ARG A 252 12.81 -21.96 -1.08
C ARG A 252 12.56 -22.93 -2.23
N ILE A 253 11.28 -23.05 -2.60
CA ILE A 253 10.86 -23.75 -3.80
C ILE A 253 10.57 -22.70 -4.87
N ILE A 254 11.13 -22.87 -6.07
CA ILE A 254 11.03 -21.92 -7.18
C ILE A 254 10.45 -22.59 -8.42
N PHE A 255 9.94 -21.78 -9.35
CA PHE A 255 9.63 -22.27 -10.71
C PHE A 255 10.90 -22.30 -11.54
N ILE A 256 11.09 -23.39 -12.27
CA ILE A 256 12.11 -23.50 -13.30
C ILE A 256 11.43 -23.82 -14.63
N ARG A 257 12.13 -23.55 -15.74
CA ARG A 257 11.72 -23.98 -17.06
C ARG A 257 12.75 -24.98 -17.57
N ASP A 258 12.31 -26.18 -17.89
CA ASP A 258 13.14 -27.26 -18.42
C ASP A 258 12.47 -27.85 -19.66
N ASP A 259 13.21 -27.96 -20.76
CA ASP A 259 12.72 -28.36 -22.09
C ASP A 259 11.38 -27.71 -22.50
N GLY A 260 11.19 -26.44 -22.15
CA GLY A 260 9.99 -25.67 -22.47
C GLY A 260 8.82 -25.83 -21.49
N GLU A 261 8.86 -26.82 -20.59
CA GLU A 261 7.86 -27.07 -19.55
C GLU A 261 8.19 -26.32 -18.24
N TYR A 262 7.15 -25.95 -17.49
CA TYR A 262 7.32 -25.35 -16.17
C TYR A 262 7.34 -26.44 -15.09
N LEU A 263 8.40 -26.45 -14.30
CA LEU A 263 8.60 -27.36 -13.17
C LEU A 263 8.81 -26.56 -11.88
N ILE A 264 8.80 -27.25 -10.75
CA ILE A 264 9.19 -26.69 -9.45
C ILE A 264 10.46 -27.37 -8.95
N LYS A 265 11.39 -26.59 -8.38
CA LYS A 265 12.65 -27.08 -7.81
C LYS A 265 12.82 -26.60 -6.37
N GLY A 266 13.22 -27.49 -5.48
CA GLY A 266 13.43 -27.19 -4.06
C GLY A 266 13.57 -28.43 -3.20
N LYS A 267 13.81 -28.26 -1.90
CA LYS A 267 13.92 -29.38 -0.94
C LYS A 267 12.55 -29.79 -0.40
N GLY A 268 12.39 -31.08 -0.12
CA GLY A 268 11.19 -31.63 0.54
C GLY A 268 9.95 -31.74 -0.36
N LEU A 269 10.13 -31.87 -1.67
CA LEU A 269 9.01 -32.06 -2.59
C LEU A 269 8.46 -33.48 -2.50
N VAL A 270 7.27 -33.64 -1.92
CA VAL A 270 6.58 -34.93 -1.80
C VAL A 270 5.33 -34.92 -2.68
N LYS A 271 5.18 -35.92 -3.56
CA LYS A 271 4.00 -36.04 -4.44
C LYS A 271 2.69 -35.95 -3.64
N GLY A 272 1.78 -35.09 -4.12
CA GLY A 272 0.47 -34.83 -3.49
C GLY A 272 0.51 -33.78 -2.36
N SER A 273 1.69 -33.34 -1.91
CA SER A 273 1.79 -32.28 -0.91
C SER A 273 1.52 -30.90 -1.52
N THR A 274 1.00 -29.97 -0.71
CA THR A 274 0.86 -28.56 -1.10
C THR A 274 2.06 -27.77 -0.62
N VAL A 275 2.77 -27.13 -1.54
CA VAL A 275 3.97 -26.34 -1.25
C VAL A 275 3.83 -24.89 -1.69
N LYS A 276 4.58 -23.99 -1.06
CA LYS A 276 4.65 -22.56 -1.44
C LYS A 276 5.84 -22.34 -2.37
N VAL A 277 5.55 -21.96 -3.61
CA VAL A 277 6.54 -21.70 -4.66
C VAL A 277 6.68 -20.21 -4.85
N THR A 278 7.91 -19.72 -4.89
CA THR A 278 8.25 -18.31 -5.12
C THR A 278 8.39 -18.07 -6.62
N LYS A 279 7.62 -17.11 -7.15
CA LYS A 279 7.74 -16.63 -8.52
C LYS A 279 8.97 -15.72 -8.66
N ALA A 280 9.42 -15.49 -9.89
CA ALA A 280 10.52 -14.56 -10.19
C ALA A 280 10.31 -13.15 -9.61
N ASN A 281 9.06 -12.68 -9.51
CA ASN A 281 8.71 -11.39 -8.89
C ASN A 281 8.61 -11.42 -7.34
N GLY A 282 9.09 -12.48 -6.69
CA GLY A 282 9.06 -12.68 -5.25
C GLY A 282 7.69 -13.07 -4.65
N LYS A 283 6.60 -13.10 -5.45
CA LYS A 283 5.29 -13.52 -4.96
C LYS A 283 5.26 -15.03 -4.73
N LYS A 284 4.66 -15.46 -3.62
CA LYS A 284 4.49 -16.88 -3.28
C LYS A 284 3.13 -17.39 -3.73
N VAL A 285 3.09 -18.54 -4.39
CA VAL A 285 1.86 -19.24 -4.79
C VAL A 285 1.85 -20.66 -4.23
N LYS A 286 0.67 -21.18 -3.93
CA LYS A 286 0.51 -22.57 -3.50
C LYS A 286 0.30 -23.44 -4.73
N VAL A 287 1.03 -24.55 -4.81
CA VAL A 287 0.84 -25.57 -5.84
C VAL A 287 0.81 -26.94 -5.18
N THR A 288 0.17 -27.89 -5.84
CA THR A 288 0.26 -29.29 -5.46
C THR A 288 1.43 -29.92 -6.21
N VAL A 289 2.35 -30.56 -5.48
CA VAL A 289 3.48 -31.29 -6.06
C VAL A 289 2.94 -32.49 -6.83
N GLY A 290 3.30 -32.56 -8.10
CA GLY A 290 3.00 -33.68 -8.99
C GLY A 290 4.04 -34.79 -8.83
N HIS A 291 4.60 -35.24 -9.95
CA HIS A 291 5.63 -36.27 -9.97
C HIS A 291 7.02 -35.64 -9.80
N VAL A 292 7.83 -36.21 -8.89
CA VAL A 292 9.24 -35.84 -8.76
C VAL A 292 10.02 -36.48 -9.91
N ILE A 293 10.66 -35.64 -10.71
CA ILE A 293 11.40 -36.01 -11.93
C ILE A 293 12.86 -36.31 -11.59
N SER A 294 13.46 -35.53 -10.69
CA SER A 294 14.85 -35.73 -10.24
C SER A 294 15.02 -35.37 -8.78
N ASP A 295 16.01 -35.99 -8.14
CA ASP A 295 16.49 -35.66 -6.79
C ASP A 295 18.03 -35.68 -6.82
N GLU A 296 18.61 -34.48 -6.72
CA GLU A 296 20.07 -34.30 -6.70
C GLU A 296 20.45 -33.59 -5.40
N ASN A 297 21.22 -34.27 -4.55
CA ASN A 297 21.70 -33.72 -3.27
C ASN A 297 20.57 -33.19 -2.36
N GLY A 298 19.39 -33.84 -2.39
CA GLY A 298 18.22 -33.46 -1.60
C GLY A 298 17.43 -32.27 -2.16
N ILE A 299 17.79 -31.77 -3.34
CA ILE A 299 17.01 -30.81 -4.12
C ILE A 299 16.24 -31.60 -5.16
N GLN A 300 14.91 -31.61 -5.01
CA GLN A 300 14.01 -32.28 -5.94
C GLN A 300 13.55 -31.31 -7.04
N THR A 301 13.36 -31.85 -8.24
CA THR A 301 12.59 -31.22 -9.32
C THR A 301 11.31 -31.99 -9.52
N ALA A 302 10.15 -31.32 -9.57
CA ALA A 302 8.86 -31.99 -9.73
C ALA A 302 7.93 -31.24 -10.69
N THR A 303 7.01 -31.97 -11.32
CA THR A 303 5.84 -31.35 -11.94
C THR A 303 4.93 -30.78 -10.85
N PHE A 304 4.01 -29.90 -11.23
CA PHE A 304 3.03 -29.35 -10.30
C PHE A 304 1.67 -29.22 -10.96
N THR A 305 0.63 -29.17 -10.14
CA THR A 305 -0.70 -28.76 -10.55
C THR A 305 -1.03 -27.46 -9.85
N SER A 306 -1.40 -26.43 -10.61
CA SER A 306 -1.92 -25.20 -10.02
C SER A 306 -3.21 -25.52 -9.28
N ILE A 307 -3.33 -25.04 -8.04
CA ILE A 307 -4.65 -24.99 -7.40
C ILE A 307 -5.41 -23.91 -8.14
N ASN A 308 -6.12 -24.29 -9.21
CA ASN A 308 -7.08 -23.40 -9.82
C ASN A 308 -8.08 -23.03 -8.73
N LYS A 309 -8.22 -21.73 -8.50
CA LYS A 309 -9.34 -21.19 -7.74
C LYS A 309 -10.57 -21.31 -8.66
N SER A 310 -11.03 -22.54 -8.89
CA SER A 310 -12.34 -22.78 -9.48
C SER A 310 -13.38 -22.63 -8.37
N GLU A 311 -14.15 -21.56 -8.49
CA GLU A 311 -15.54 -21.42 -8.08
C GLU A 311 -15.90 -21.72 -6.61
N ASN A 312 -15.98 -20.63 -5.83
CA ASN A 312 -17.21 -20.21 -5.14
C ASN A 312 -17.12 -18.72 -4.81
#